data_AF-A0A939ILD4-F1
#
_entry.id   AF-A0A939ILD4-F1
#
_cell.length_a   1.000
_cell.length_b   1.000
_cell.length_c   1.000
_cell.angle_alpha   90.00
_cell.angle_beta   90.00
_cell.angle_gamma   90.00
#
_symmetry.space_group_name_H-M   'P 1'
#
loop_
_entity.id
_entity.type
_entity.pdbx_description
1 polymer ?
#
loop_
_entity_poly.entity_id
_entity_poly.type
_entity_poly.pdbx_seq_one_letter_code
_entity_poly.pdbx_strand_id
1 'polypeptide(L)'
;MSAIDPTSSFALDVNSLERIKQQGARDPEAGLEAAAGQFEALFLNRLMESMREATPRSGLLDSQQTRFYESLFDQQLSQHLAGKGLGLAEQLLRDLKG
;
A
#
# COMPACT_ATOMS: atom_id res chain seq x y z
N MET A 1 -4.25 -28.35 16.28
CA MET A 1 -3.48 -27.10 16.22
C MET A 1 -2.98 -26.95 14.79
N SER A 2 -3.74 -26.28 13.92
CA SER A 2 -3.27 -26.00 12.55
C SER A 2 -2.31 -24.83 12.61
N ALA A 3 -1.10 -25.04 12.11
CA ALA A 3 -0.14 -23.98 11.88
C ALA A 3 -0.77 -22.93 10.97
N ILE A 4 -0.70 -21.67 11.39
CA ILE A 4 -1.00 -20.54 10.52
C ILE A 4 0.16 -20.49 9.54
N ASP A 5 -0.09 -20.90 8.29
CA ASP A 5 0.88 -20.82 7.21
C ASP A 5 1.23 -19.34 6.96
N PRO A 6 2.51 -18.93 7.07
CA PRO A 6 2.94 -17.54 6.88
C PRO A 6 2.87 -17.07 5.41
N THR A 7 2.35 -17.91 4.52
CA THR A 7 2.08 -17.65 3.10
C THR A 7 0.71 -17.03 2.85
N SER A 8 0.05 -16.46 3.87
CA SER A 8 -1.12 -15.59 3.68
C SER A 8 -0.73 -14.41 2.79
N SER A 9 -0.90 -14.63 1.49
CA SER A 9 -0.59 -13.79 0.34
C SER A 9 -0.53 -12.31 0.69
N PHE A 10 0.64 -11.86 1.13
CA PHE A 10 0.96 -10.46 1.32
C PHE A 10 1.28 -9.92 -0.07
N ALA A 11 0.21 -9.68 -0.83
CA ALA A 11 0.23 -9.12 -2.15
C ALA A 11 0.55 -7.63 -2.06
N LEU A 12 1.84 -7.32 -1.91
CA LEU A 12 2.40 -6.37 -2.86
C LEU A 12 2.15 -7.01 -4.22
N ASP A 13 1.02 -6.68 -4.83
CA ASP A 13 0.47 -7.34 -6.01
C ASP A 13 1.57 -7.42 -7.08
N VAL A 14 2.27 -8.55 -7.15
CA VAL A 14 3.36 -8.73 -8.13
C VAL A 14 2.79 -8.54 -9.54
N ASN A 15 1.49 -8.86 -9.71
CA ASN A 15 0.76 -8.61 -10.93
C ASN A 15 0.44 -7.13 -11.16
N SER A 16 0.36 -6.27 -10.14
CA SER A 16 0.24 -4.80 -10.34
C SER A 16 1.55 -4.25 -10.89
N LEU A 17 2.69 -4.71 -10.38
CA LEU A 17 4.01 -4.31 -10.87
C LEU A 17 4.25 -4.80 -12.30
N GLU A 18 3.87 -6.04 -12.62
CA GLU A 18 3.95 -6.53 -13.99
C GLU A 18 3.05 -5.75 -14.96
N ARG A 19 1.84 -5.39 -14.53
CA ARG A 19 0.94 -4.53 -15.32
C ARG A 19 1.52 -3.14 -15.54
N ILE A 20 2.10 -2.51 -14.51
CA ILE A 20 2.81 -1.22 -14.65
C ILE A 20 3.96 -1.33 -15.63
N LYS A 21 4.78 -2.39 -15.53
CA LYS A 21 5.90 -2.62 -16.46
C LYS A 21 5.42 -2.76 -17.91
N GLN A 22 4.36 -3.53 -18.14
CA GLN A 22 3.78 -3.69 -19.48
C GLN A 22 3.17 -2.38 -20.01
N GLN A 23 2.53 -1.59 -19.14
CA GLN A 23 1.97 -0.29 -19.49
C GLN A 23 3.06 0.72 -19.82
N GLY A 24 4.10 0.84 -18.98
CA GLY A 24 5.26 1.71 -19.21
C GLY A 24 6.05 1.37 -20.47
N ALA A 25 6.08 0.09 -20.86
CA ALA A 25 6.70 -0.32 -22.12
C ALA A 25 5.95 0.17 -23.38
N ARG A 26 4.64 0.46 -23.26
CA ARG A 26 3.80 0.97 -24.36
C ARG A 26 3.63 2.48 -24.30
N ASP A 27 3.49 3.01 -23.10
CA ASP A 27 3.28 4.42 -22.80
C ASP A 27 4.07 4.77 -21.52
N PRO A 28 5.27 5.36 -21.67
CA PRO A 28 6.13 5.70 -20.54
C PRO A 28 5.48 6.68 -19.56
N GLU A 29 4.65 7.60 -20.03
CA GLU A 29 4.01 8.61 -19.18
C GLU A 29 2.90 7.98 -18.34
N ALA A 30 2.02 7.20 -18.96
CA ALA A 30 0.98 6.46 -18.24
C ALA A 30 1.57 5.42 -17.27
N GLY A 31 2.71 4.81 -17.62
CA GLY A 31 3.45 3.91 -16.73
C GLY A 31 4.03 4.63 -15.51
N LEU A 32 4.56 5.84 -15.69
CA LEU A 32 5.07 6.66 -14.60
C LEU A 32 3.95 7.08 -13.64
N GLU A 33 2.79 7.47 -14.17
CA GLU A 33 1.61 7.82 -13.36
C GLU A 33 1.09 6.62 -12.56
N ALA A 34 1.00 5.45 -13.18
CA ALA A 34 0.61 4.23 -12.51
C ALA A 34 1.61 3.82 -11.41
N ALA A 35 2.92 3.97 -11.66
CA ALA A 35 3.96 3.71 -10.68
C ALA A 35 3.89 4.67 -9.49
N ALA A 36 3.68 5.97 -9.74
CA ALA A 36 3.56 6.98 -8.70
C ALA A 36 2.32 6.74 -7.81
N GLY A 37 1.18 6.37 -8.39
CA GLY A 37 -0.02 6.01 -7.63
C GLY A 37 0.17 4.76 -6.77
N GLN A 38 0.86 3.73 -7.29
CA GLN A 38 1.20 2.55 -6.48
C GLN A 38 2.17 2.89 -5.34
N PHE A 39 3.16 3.75 -5.61
CA PHE A 39 4.06 4.21 -4.57
C PHE A 39 3.31 4.96 -3.44
N GLU A 40 2.38 5.85 -3.78
CA GLU A 40 1.54 6.54 -2.78
C GLU A 40 0.73 5.54 -1.94
N ALA A 41 0.13 4.51 -2.56
CA ALA A 41 -0.59 3.47 -1.85
C ALA A 41 0.28 2.72 -0.84
N LEU A 42 1.52 2.39 -1.20
CA LEU A 42 2.49 1.74 -0.32
C LEU A 42 2.93 2.65 0.82
N PHE A 43 3.20 3.91 0.50
CA PHE A 43 3.58 4.91 1.48
C PHE A 43 2.48 5.13 2.52
N LEU A 44 1.23 5.26 2.08
CA LEU A 44 0.05 5.38 2.94
C LEU A 44 -0.12 4.16 3.85
N ASN A 45 0.10 2.96 3.32
CA ASN A 45 0.05 1.74 4.13
C ASN A 45 1.11 1.75 5.23
N ARG A 46 2.36 2.10 4.88
CA ARG A 46 3.46 2.19 5.85
C ARG A 46 3.26 3.32 6.87
N LEU A 47 2.65 4.42 6.46
CA LEU A 47 2.28 5.51 7.35
C LEU A 47 1.25 5.06 8.39
N MET A 48 0.17 4.39 7.96
CA MET A 48 -0.85 3.86 8.87
C MET A 48 -0.27 2.80 9.82
N GLU A 49 0.57 1.91 9.31
CA GLU A 49 1.29 0.94 10.13
C GLU A 49 2.15 1.64 11.19
N SER A 50 2.93 2.65 10.80
CA SER A 50 3.78 3.43 11.71
C SER A 50 2.95 4.17 12.78
N MET A 51 1.79 4.72 12.41
CA MET A 51 0.87 5.37 13.36
C MET A 51 0.32 4.36 14.39
N ARG A 52 -0.01 3.14 13.96
CA ARG A 52 -0.48 2.07 14.85
C ARG A 52 0.63 1.57 15.76
N GLU A 53 1.85 1.42 15.26
CA GLU A 53 3.02 1.05 16.06
C GLU A 53 3.36 2.11 17.12
N ALA A 54 3.20 3.40 16.79
CA ALA A 54 3.44 4.51 17.70
C ALA A 54 2.34 4.68 18.78
N THR A 55 1.18 4.07 18.59
CA THR A 55 0.05 4.16 19.54
C THR A 55 0.12 3.01 20.55
N PRO A 56 0.25 3.30 21.87
CA PRO A 56 0.27 2.26 22.90
C PRO A 56 -1.00 1.41 22.84
N ARG A 57 -0.86 0.11 22.60
CA ARG A 57 -1.97 -0.85 22.62
C ARG A 57 -2.09 -1.49 23.99
N SER A 58 -3.31 -1.54 24.52
CA SER A 58 -3.62 -2.24 25.77
C SER A 58 -5.06 -2.73 25.80
N GLY A 59 -5.34 -3.78 26.57
CA GLY A 59 -6.68 -4.31 26.79
C GLY A 59 -7.09 -5.47 25.88
N LEU A 60 -8.35 -5.90 26.04
CA LEU A 60 -8.93 -7.12 25.42
C LEU A 60 -8.97 -7.09 23.87
N LEU A 61 -8.76 -5.92 23.26
CA LEU A 61 -8.77 -5.75 21.81
C LEU A 61 -7.38 -5.94 21.17
N ASP A 62 -6.30 -5.98 21.94
CA ASP A 62 -4.94 -6.17 21.42
C ASP A 62 -4.59 -7.66 21.24
N SER A 63 -5.15 -8.26 20.18
CA SER A 63 -4.90 -9.66 19.81
C SER A 63 -4.20 -9.77 18.45
N GLN A 64 -3.55 -10.91 18.19
CA GLN A 64 -2.96 -11.20 16.87
C GLN A 64 -4.00 -11.10 15.75
N GLN A 65 -5.23 -11.56 16.01
CA GLN A 65 -6.33 -11.56 15.07
C GLN A 65 -6.82 -10.14 14.77
N THR A 66 -6.92 -9.28 15.79
CA THR A 66 -7.26 -7.87 15.60
C THR A 66 -6.21 -7.18 14.74
N ARG A 67 -4.92 -7.39 15.03
CA ARG A 67 -3.82 -6.79 14.26
C ARG A 67 -3.81 -7.22 12.80
N PHE A 68 -4.13 -8.49 12.55
CA PHE A 68 -4.26 -9.00 11.19
C PHE A 68 -5.46 -8.38 10.45
N TYR A 69 -6.60 -8.23 11.11
CA TYR A 69 -7.75 -7.55 10.50
C TYR A 69 -7.46 -6.07 10.20
N GLU A 70 -6.81 -5.38 11.14
CA GLU A 70 -6.38 -3.99 10.98
C GLU A 70 -5.40 -3.82 9.81
N SER A 71 -4.44 -4.73 9.64
CA SER A 71 -3.50 -4.66 8.52
C SER A 71 -4.19 -4.83 7.17
N LEU A 72 -5.15 -5.75 7.06
CA LEU A 72 -5.97 -5.91 5.86
C LEU A 72 -6.84 -4.68 5.58
N PHE A 73 -7.41 -4.09 6.62
CA PHE A 73 -8.20 -2.87 6.51
C PHE A 73 -7.35 -1.70 6.01
N ASP A 74 -6.18 -1.49 6.61
CA ASP A 74 -5.25 -0.42 6.23
C ASP A 74 -4.74 -0.59 4.78
N GLN A 75 -4.57 -1.83 4.30
CA GLN A 75 -4.23 -2.10 2.89
C GLN A 75 -5.34 -1.67 1.93
N GLN A 76 -6.60 -2.01 2.23
CA GLN A 76 -7.72 -1.59 1.39
C GLN A 76 -7.92 -0.07 1.43
N LEU A 77 -7.76 0.51 2.61
CA LEU A 77 -7.87 1.94 2.81
C LEU A 77 -6.76 2.69 2.05
N SER A 78 -5.51 2.22 2.10
CA SER A 78 -4.40 2.86 1.39
C SER A 78 -4.60 2.79 -0.13
N GLN A 79 -5.09 1.67 -0.65
CA GLN A 79 -5.40 1.51 -2.06
C GLN A 79 -6.54 2.43 -2.52
N HIS A 80 -7.55 2.65 -1.67
CA HIS A 80 -8.66 3.56 -1.97
C HIS A 80 -8.26 5.04 -1.89
N LEU A 81 -7.33 5.37 -1.00
CA LEU A 81 -6.83 6.74 -0.81
C LEU A 81 -5.77 7.14 -1.85
N ALA A 82 -5.01 6.19 -2.39
CA ALA A 82 -4.07 6.47 -3.47
C ALA A 82 -4.77 7.12 -4.68
N GLY A 83 -4.25 8.24 -5.16
CA GLY A 83 -4.82 9.04 -6.26
C GLY A 83 -6.03 9.92 -5.90
N LYS A 84 -6.46 9.96 -4.63
CA LYS A 84 -7.50 10.88 -4.12
C LYS A 84 -7.13 11.57 -2.80
N GLY A 85 -6.12 11.07 -2.10
CA GLY A 85 -5.88 11.33 -0.69
C GLY A 85 -4.96 12.52 -0.41
N LEU A 86 -3.66 12.38 -0.69
CA LEU A 86 -2.64 13.31 -0.18
C LEU A 86 -1.91 14.10 -1.28
N GLY A 87 -2.07 13.74 -2.55
CA GLY A 87 -1.40 14.43 -3.65
C GLY A 87 0.08 14.06 -3.80
N LEU A 88 0.54 12.98 -3.14
CA LEU A 88 1.94 12.59 -3.13
C LEU A 88 2.37 12.00 -4.47
N ALA A 89 1.49 11.24 -5.13
CA ALA A 89 1.75 10.71 -6.46
C ALA A 89 1.99 11.84 -7.48
N GLU A 90 1.16 12.89 -7.41
CA GLU A 90 1.25 14.07 -8.27
C GLU A 90 2.49 14.90 -7.98
N GLN A 91 2.92 14.98 -6.72
CA GLN A 91 4.18 15.62 -6.35
C GLN A 91 5.38 14.84 -6.90
N LEU A 92 5.39 13.51 -6.73
CA LEU A 92 6.42 12.65 -7.33
C LEU A 92 6.47 12.78 -8.85
N LEU A 93 5.32 12.83 -9.52
CA LEU A 93 5.25 13.04 -10.96
C LEU A 93 5.83 14.39 -11.37
N ARG A 94 5.55 15.46 -10.63
CA ARG A 94 6.16 16.77 -10.88
C ARG A 94 7.67 16.74 -10.73
N ASP A 95 8.16 16.11 -9.65
CA ASP A 95 9.59 16.04 -9.35
C ASP A 95 10.36 15.13 -10.35
N LEU A 96 9.70 14.13 -10.94
CA LEU A 96 10.29 13.23 -11.94
C LEU A 96 10.19 13.73 -13.39
N LYS A 97 9.24 14.63 -13.69
CA LYS A 97 9.06 15.27 -15.02
C LYS A 97 9.80 16.60 -15.16
N GLY A 98 10.27 17.20 -14.06
CA GLY A 98 11.07 18.44 -14.01
C GLY A 98 12.56 18.19 -14.18
#